data_AF-A0A817DQT4-F1
#
_entry.id   AF-A0A817DQT4-F1
#
_cell.length_a   1.000
_cell.length_b   1.000
_cell.length_c   1.000
_cell.angle_alpha   90.00
_cell.angle_beta   90.00
_cell.angle_gamma   90.00
#
_symmetry.space_group_name_H-M   'P 1'
#
loop_
_entity.id
_entity.type
_entity.pdbx_description
1 polymer ?
#
loop_
_entity_poly.entity_id
_entity_poly.type
_entity_poly.pdbx_seq_one_letter_code
_entity_poly.pdbx_strand_id
1 'polypeptide(L)'
;MSPTESDTTSHILIINRTSGLKLVVQALLSSLRPIGHIVINCCIFFIIFGNVGLQALLTLFVLSSKDGWVQIMYNAIDAVDVEMQPIRNYSEAKSIYFISFISIVSFFVLNMFVGIVVKNFRSCQAQQELEEEARKKAKRGKKIERKQRLMREFPYYAHFSLWRKRLHDLCISKYFDLIIVTIIVFNVVTMSVEYYSMPSVKKNKTDSLIVYIIKTFRF
;
A
#
# COMPACT_ATOMS: atom_id res chain seq x y z
N MET A 1 39.98 -17.23 -13.72
CA MET A 1 38.62 -16.68 -13.56
C MET A 1 38.49 -16.27 -12.11
N SER A 2 38.48 -14.97 -11.82
CA SER A 2 38.52 -14.46 -10.44
C SER A 2 37.18 -14.69 -9.73
N PRO A 3 37.17 -14.94 -8.40
CA PRO A 3 35.95 -15.21 -7.63
C PRO A 3 34.93 -14.05 -7.58
N THR A 4 35.27 -12.89 -8.14
CA THR A 4 34.47 -11.66 -8.10
C THR A 4 33.42 -11.56 -9.22
N GLU A 5 33.54 -12.37 -10.27
CA GLU A 5 32.67 -12.30 -11.46
C GLU A 5 31.44 -13.22 -11.36
N SER A 6 31.53 -14.30 -10.56
CA SER A 6 30.39 -15.20 -10.27
C SER A 6 29.41 -14.60 -9.26
N ASP A 7 29.88 -13.76 -8.33
CA ASP A 7 28.99 -13.11 -7.35
C ASP A 7 28.17 -11.99 -7.97
N THR A 8 28.77 -11.17 -8.83
CA THR A 8 28.08 -10.05 -9.50
C THR A 8 26.98 -10.54 -10.46
N THR A 9 27.22 -11.63 -11.18
CA THR A 9 26.19 -12.27 -12.04
C THR A 9 25.05 -12.92 -11.23
N SER A 10 25.35 -13.44 -10.04
CA SER A 10 24.36 -14.04 -9.14
C SER A 10 23.36 -13.03 -8.58
N HIS A 11 23.79 -11.81 -8.23
CA HIS A 11 22.90 -10.74 -7.76
C HIS A 11 21.92 -10.26 -8.83
N ILE A 12 22.32 -10.24 -10.10
CA ILE A 12 21.48 -9.81 -11.24
C ILE A 12 20.41 -10.87 -11.55
N LEU A 13 20.72 -12.16 -11.36
CA LEU A 13 19.80 -13.26 -11.63
C LEU A 13 18.69 -13.41 -10.56
N ILE A 14 18.93 -13.00 -9.31
CA ILE A 14 17.92 -13.02 -8.23
C ILE A 14 16.75 -12.08 -8.55
N ILE A 15 17.03 -10.95 -9.21
CA ILE A 15 15.99 -9.98 -9.64
C ILE A 15 15.04 -10.61 -10.67
N ASN A 16 15.52 -11.57 -11.46
CA ASN A 16 14.74 -12.23 -12.51
C ASN A 16 13.82 -13.35 -11.97
N ARG A 17 14.01 -13.78 -10.70
CA ARG A 17 13.39 -14.98 -10.11
C ARG A 17 12.07 -14.73 -9.37
N THR A 18 11.78 -13.49 -8.98
CA THR A 18 10.53 -13.13 -8.30
C THR A 18 9.59 -12.36 -9.23
N SER A 19 8.50 -13.00 -9.65
CA SER A 19 7.48 -12.39 -10.53
C SER A 19 6.93 -11.07 -9.97
N GLY A 20 6.90 -10.91 -8.65
CA GLY A 20 6.50 -9.68 -7.97
C GLY A 20 7.49 -8.52 -8.13
N LEU A 21 8.80 -8.80 -8.10
CA LEU A 21 9.82 -7.76 -8.26
C LEU A 21 9.86 -7.23 -9.70
N LYS A 22 9.62 -8.10 -10.68
CA LYS A 22 9.43 -7.70 -12.09
C LYS A 22 8.25 -6.76 -12.27
N LEU A 23 7.12 -7.06 -11.61
CA LEU A 23 5.93 -6.22 -11.69
C LEU A 23 6.19 -4.83 -11.09
N VAL A 24 6.88 -4.78 -9.95
CA VAL A 24 7.28 -3.53 -9.29
C VAL A 24 8.27 -2.75 -10.17
N VAL A 25 9.31 -3.39 -10.68
CA VAL A 25 10.30 -2.75 -11.57
C VAL A 25 9.64 -2.27 -12.86
N GLN A 26 8.70 -3.02 -13.43
CA GLN A 26 7.97 -2.65 -14.64
C GLN A 26 6.99 -1.49 -14.41
N ALA A 27 6.35 -1.42 -13.23
CA ALA A 27 5.52 -0.28 -12.83
C ALA A 27 6.35 0.98 -12.58
N LEU A 28 7.54 0.83 -11.99
CA LEU A 28 8.50 1.92 -11.83
C LEU A 28 9.01 2.40 -13.20
N LEU A 29 9.42 1.49 -14.10
CA LEU A 29 9.88 1.84 -15.45
C LEU A 29 8.80 2.44 -16.35
N SER A 30 7.54 2.01 -16.21
CA SER A 30 6.42 2.58 -16.96
C SER A 30 6.07 4.00 -16.48
N SER A 31 6.21 4.26 -15.18
CA SER A 31 6.06 5.61 -14.63
C SER A 31 7.23 6.54 -14.97
N LEU A 32 8.44 6.00 -15.23
CA LEU A 32 9.63 6.76 -15.63
C LEU A 32 9.57 7.38 -17.03
N ARG A 33 8.86 6.78 -18.00
CA ARG A 33 8.82 7.29 -19.39
C ARG A 33 8.40 8.76 -19.53
N PRO A 34 7.26 9.20 -18.97
CA PRO A 34 6.86 10.61 -19.06
C PRO A 34 7.72 11.54 -18.20
N ILE A 35 8.33 11.03 -17.12
CA ILE A 35 9.26 11.77 -16.27
C ILE A 35 10.59 12.01 -16.99
N GLY A 36 11.03 11.03 -17.77
CA GLY A 36 12.28 11.06 -18.52
C GLY A 36 12.38 12.29 -19.42
N HIS A 37 11.32 12.68 -20.10
CA HIS A 37 11.31 13.90 -20.92
C HIS A 37 11.52 15.18 -20.10
N ILE A 38 10.91 15.26 -18.91
CA ILE A 38 11.05 16.40 -18.01
C ILE A 38 12.46 16.45 -17.42
N VAL A 39 12.97 15.32 -16.94
CA VAL A 39 14.33 15.20 -16.39
C VAL A 39 15.37 15.46 -17.47
N ILE A 40 15.18 14.96 -18.69
CA ILE A 40 16.07 15.22 -19.84
C ILE A 40 16.05 16.70 -20.22
N ASN A 41 14.88 17.35 -20.25
CA ASN A 41 14.81 18.79 -20.53
C ASN A 41 15.48 19.62 -19.42
N CYS A 42 15.33 19.23 -18.16
CA CYS A 42 16.07 19.84 -17.04
C CYS A 42 17.57 19.58 -17.15
N CYS A 43 18.00 18.36 -17.44
CA CYS A 43 19.41 18.02 -17.64
C CYS A 43 20.03 18.78 -18.83
N ILE A 44 19.30 18.93 -19.93
CA ILE A 44 19.73 19.72 -21.10
C ILE A 44 19.85 21.20 -20.72
N PHE A 45 18.88 21.75 -19.99
CA PHE A 45 18.96 23.11 -19.46
C PHE A 45 20.19 23.28 -18.54
N PHE A 46 20.44 22.33 -17.64
CA PHE A 46 21.62 22.34 -16.76
C PHE A 46 22.94 22.16 -17.50
N ILE A 47 23.00 21.36 -18.56
CA ILE A 47 24.20 21.17 -19.38
C ILE A 47 24.52 22.45 -20.17
N ILE A 48 23.51 23.15 -20.68
CA ILE A 48 23.69 24.41 -21.40
C ILE A 48 24.33 25.50 -20.50
N PHE A 49 23.86 25.63 -19.25
CA PHE A 49 24.46 26.54 -18.26
C PHE A 49 25.76 25.98 -17.63
N GLY A 50 25.97 24.67 -17.71
CA GLY A 50 27.06 23.92 -17.07
C GLY A 50 28.33 23.74 -17.91
N ASN A 51 28.46 24.40 -19.07
CA ASN A 51 29.65 24.33 -19.93
C ASN A 51 30.98 24.81 -19.28
N VAL A 52 31.01 25.06 -17.97
CA VAL A 52 32.19 25.48 -17.18
C VAL A 52 32.77 24.34 -16.29
N GLY A 53 32.19 23.13 -16.24
CA GLY A 53 32.94 21.92 -15.82
C GLY A 53 32.23 20.91 -14.90
N LEU A 54 32.84 19.73 -14.75
CA LEU A 54 32.39 18.60 -13.91
C LEU A 54 32.15 18.99 -12.44
N GLN A 55 32.84 20.03 -11.95
CA GLN A 55 32.68 20.58 -10.61
C GLN A 55 31.31 21.26 -10.41
N ALA A 56 30.77 21.93 -11.45
CA ALA A 56 29.46 22.58 -11.37
C ALA A 56 28.33 21.54 -11.19
N LEU A 57 28.47 20.35 -11.78
CA LEU A 57 27.50 19.26 -11.65
C LEU A 57 27.43 18.72 -10.21
N LEU A 58 28.57 18.55 -9.54
CA LEU A 58 28.66 18.10 -8.15
C LEU A 58 28.05 19.14 -7.19
N THR A 59 28.36 20.42 -7.40
CA THR A 59 27.78 21.52 -6.64
C THR A 59 26.26 21.58 -6.80
N LEU A 60 25.75 21.35 -8.01
CA LEU A 60 24.31 21.35 -8.30
C LEU A 60 23.59 20.13 -7.67
N PHE A 61 24.25 18.97 -7.63
CA PHE A 61 23.73 17.79 -6.95
C PHE A 61 23.60 18.02 -5.43
N VAL A 62 24.62 18.61 -4.81
CA VAL A 62 24.62 19.02 -3.40
C VAL A 62 23.54 20.08 -3.12
N LEU A 63 23.37 21.05 -4.01
CA LEU A 63 22.29 22.06 -3.96
C LEU A 63 20.89 21.43 -3.99
N SER A 64 20.67 20.41 -4.83
CA SER A 64 19.35 19.74 -4.92
C SER A 64 19.03 18.91 -3.67
N SER A 65 20.06 18.36 -3.02
CA SER A 65 19.95 17.62 -1.76
C SER A 65 19.68 18.52 -0.55
N LYS A 66 19.82 19.86 -0.71
CA LYS A 66 19.70 20.88 0.35
C LYS A 66 20.61 20.65 1.55
N ASP A 67 21.66 19.85 1.41
CA ASP A 67 22.70 19.67 2.42
C ASP A 67 23.96 20.42 1.99
N GLY A 68 24.58 21.19 2.87
CA GLY A 68 25.79 21.98 2.55
C GLY A 68 25.64 23.15 1.54
N TRP A 69 24.45 23.42 0.99
CA TRP A 69 24.23 24.49 -0.01
C TRP A 69 24.56 25.89 0.50
N VAL A 70 24.37 26.12 1.81
CA VAL A 70 24.65 27.41 2.46
C VAL A 70 26.14 27.73 2.41
N GLN A 71 27.00 26.74 2.63
CA GLN A 71 28.47 26.94 2.60
C GLN A 71 28.96 27.26 1.19
N ILE A 72 28.41 26.60 0.18
CA ILE A 72 28.70 26.87 -1.23
C ILE A 72 28.26 28.28 -1.61
N MET A 73 27.08 28.69 -1.16
CA MET A 73 26.55 30.04 -1.40
C MET A 73 27.46 31.11 -0.76
N TYR A 74 27.89 30.92 0.48
CA TYR A 74 28.83 31.86 1.13
C TYR A 74 30.17 31.93 0.41
N ASN A 75 30.73 30.78 0.01
CA ASN A 75 31.97 30.75 -0.77
C ASN A 75 31.82 31.45 -2.14
N ALA A 76 30.63 31.42 -2.75
CA ALA A 76 30.34 32.09 -4.02
C ALA A 76 30.12 33.61 -3.87
N ILE A 77 29.57 34.06 -2.74
CA ILE A 77 29.40 35.47 -2.39
C ILE A 77 30.77 36.13 -2.12
N ASP A 78 31.65 35.39 -1.43
CA ASP A 78 32.97 35.86 -1.03
C ASP A 78 34.00 35.77 -2.17
N ALA A 79 33.68 35.11 -3.29
CA ALA A 79 34.55 35.01 -4.46
C ALA A 79 34.64 36.33 -5.24
N VAL A 80 35.88 36.76 -5.51
CA VAL A 80 36.22 38.05 -6.12
C VAL A 80 36.79 37.87 -7.52
N ASP A 81 38.02 37.35 -7.64
CA ASP A 81 38.76 37.13 -8.89
C ASP A 81 39.69 35.91 -8.76
N VAL A 82 40.19 35.37 -9.88
CA VAL A 82 40.90 34.07 -9.95
C VAL A 82 42.18 34.04 -9.10
N GLU A 83 42.84 35.18 -8.88
CA GLU A 83 44.09 35.31 -8.14
C GLU A 83 43.95 36.10 -6.82
N MET A 84 42.73 36.31 -6.34
CA MET A 84 42.47 37.05 -5.09
C MET A 84 41.84 36.17 -4.03
N GLN A 85 42.29 36.35 -2.77
CA GLN A 85 41.68 35.68 -1.63
C GLN A 85 40.23 36.18 -1.43
N PRO A 86 39.27 35.29 -1.11
CA PRO A 86 37.88 35.68 -0.93
C PRO A 86 37.72 36.78 0.12
N ILE A 87 36.95 37.81 -0.23
CA ILE A 87 36.63 38.94 0.65
C ILE A 87 35.20 38.75 1.12
N ARG A 88 35.03 38.73 2.44
CA ARG A 88 33.71 38.53 3.06
C ARG A 88 32.73 39.57 2.55
N ASN A 89 31.59 39.10 2.04
CA ASN A 89 30.46 39.94 1.64
C ASN A 89 30.74 40.86 0.42
N TYR A 90 31.62 40.45 -0.49
CA TYR A 90 31.96 41.24 -1.68
C TYR A 90 30.76 41.45 -2.63
N SER A 91 29.92 40.43 -2.82
CA SER A 91 28.77 40.53 -3.73
C SER A 91 27.52 39.88 -3.16
N GLU A 92 26.85 40.61 -2.27
CA GLU A 92 25.58 40.23 -1.63
C GLU A 92 24.46 39.92 -2.63
N ALA A 93 24.46 40.55 -3.81
CA ALA A 93 23.43 40.34 -4.83
C ALA A 93 23.43 38.89 -5.38
N LYS A 94 24.56 38.18 -5.34
CA LYS A 94 24.66 36.77 -5.79
C LYS A 94 23.83 35.84 -4.90
N SER A 95 23.60 36.18 -3.64
CA SER A 95 22.76 35.40 -2.71
C SER A 95 21.33 35.21 -3.22
N ILE A 96 20.76 36.28 -3.78
CA ILE A 96 19.37 36.30 -4.27
C ILE A 96 19.23 35.39 -5.49
N TYR A 97 20.24 35.34 -6.36
CA TYR A 97 20.30 34.41 -7.48
C TYR A 97 20.28 32.94 -7.01
N PHE A 98 21.12 32.58 -6.02
CA PHE A 98 21.13 31.23 -5.46
C PHE A 98 19.79 30.86 -4.82
N ILE A 99 19.21 31.75 -4.01
CA ILE A 99 17.94 31.49 -3.30
C ILE A 99 16.77 31.33 -4.29
N SER A 100 16.67 32.21 -5.28
CA SER A 100 15.60 32.13 -6.31
C SER A 100 15.73 30.87 -7.17
N PHE A 101 16.95 30.53 -7.59
CA PHE A 101 17.21 29.32 -8.36
C PHE A 101 16.86 28.04 -7.57
N ILE A 102 17.29 27.93 -6.30
CA ILE A 102 16.94 26.79 -5.43
C ILE A 102 15.43 26.71 -5.22
N SER A 103 14.75 27.84 -5.07
CA SER A 103 13.29 27.90 -4.89
C SER A 103 12.55 27.39 -6.12
N ILE A 104 12.93 27.83 -7.32
CA ILE A 104 12.30 27.41 -8.59
C ILE A 104 12.50 25.91 -8.84
N VAL A 105 13.73 25.42 -8.69
CA VAL A 105 14.05 24.00 -8.89
C VAL A 105 13.35 23.13 -7.84
N SER A 106 13.34 23.55 -6.58
CA SER A 106 12.65 22.83 -5.50
C SER A 106 11.14 22.74 -5.73
N PHE A 107 10.52 23.84 -6.16
CA PHE A 107 9.09 23.88 -6.46
C PHE A 107 8.75 22.93 -7.62
N PHE A 108 9.57 22.91 -8.67
CA PHE A 108 9.37 22.04 -9.82
C PHE A 108 9.53 20.56 -9.48
N VAL A 109 10.58 20.19 -8.73
CA VAL A 109 10.80 18.81 -8.27
C VAL A 109 9.65 18.32 -7.38
N LEU A 110 9.17 19.17 -6.47
CA LEU A 110 8.03 18.85 -5.61
C LEU A 110 6.76 18.65 -6.42
N ASN A 111 6.47 19.53 -7.37
CA ASN A 111 5.30 19.41 -8.23
C ASN A 111 5.37 18.20 -9.16
N MET A 112 6.56 17.84 -9.64
CA MET A 112 6.79 16.60 -10.38
C MET A 112 6.54 15.37 -9.50
N PHE A 113 7.05 15.37 -8.26
CA PHE A 113 6.86 14.28 -7.31
C PHE A 113 5.38 14.06 -6.99
N VAL A 114 4.65 15.13 -6.67
CA VAL A 114 3.19 15.07 -6.48
C VAL A 114 2.51 14.55 -7.74
N GLY A 115 2.94 14.98 -8.93
CA GLY A 115 2.45 14.47 -10.20
C GLY A 115 2.64 12.95 -10.38
N ILE A 116 3.74 12.39 -9.90
CA ILE A 116 4.03 10.94 -9.94
C ILE A 116 3.16 10.19 -8.94
N VAL A 117 3.09 10.67 -7.71
CA VAL A 117 2.28 10.06 -6.64
C VAL A 117 0.81 10.04 -7.04
N VAL A 118 0.29 11.15 -7.57
CA VAL A 118 -1.10 11.26 -8.03
C VAL A 118 -1.35 10.35 -9.23
N LYS A 119 -0.44 10.29 -10.21
CA LYS A 119 -0.56 9.37 -11.34
C LYS A 119 -0.58 7.91 -10.89
N ASN A 120 0.31 7.53 -9.98
CA ASN A 120 0.38 6.17 -9.45
C ASN A 120 -0.88 5.82 -8.65
N PHE A 121 -1.40 6.75 -7.85
CA PHE A 121 -2.65 6.57 -7.12
C PHE A 121 -3.83 6.38 -8.07
N ARG A 122 -3.95 7.22 -9.11
CA ARG A 122 -5.00 7.11 -10.14
C ARG A 122 -4.91 5.80 -10.93
N SER A 123 -3.70 5.35 -11.28
CA SER A 123 -3.48 4.07 -11.96
C SER A 123 -3.85 2.88 -11.08
N CYS A 124 -3.50 2.93 -9.79
CA CYS A 124 -3.88 1.89 -8.83
C CYS A 124 -5.40 1.82 -8.68
N GLN A 125 -6.07 2.96 -8.56
CA GLN A 125 -7.53 3.04 -8.48
C GLN A 125 -8.20 2.40 -9.71
N ALA A 126 -7.77 2.78 -10.92
CA ALA A 126 -8.31 2.22 -12.16
C ALA A 126 -8.10 0.69 -12.26
N GLN A 127 -6.95 0.20 -11.81
CA GLN A 127 -6.66 -1.23 -11.83
C GLN A 127 -7.51 -2.01 -10.82
N GLN A 128 -7.74 -1.45 -9.62
CA GLN A 128 -8.63 -2.03 -8.62
C GLN A 128 -10.08 -2.11 -9.11
N GLU A 129 -10.59 -1.07 -9.76
CA GLU A 129 -11.94 -1.06 -10.33
C GLU A 129 -12.13 -2.17 -11.38
N LEU A 130 -11.17 -2.30 -12.30
CA LEU A 130 -11.17 -3.36 -13.31
C LEU A 130 -11.11 -4.77 -12.69
N GLU A 131 -10.28 -4.95 -11.68
CA GLU A 131 -10.14 -6.22 -10.98
C GLU A 131 -11.42 -6.57 -10.18
N GLU A 132 -12.06 -5.58 -9.55
CA GLU A 132 -13.32 -5.76 -8.85
C GLU A 132 -14.47 -6.11 -9.80
N GLU A 133 -14.54 -5.46 -10.96
CA GLU A 133 -15.47 -5.80 -12.02
C GLU A 133 -15.26 -7.23 -12.54
N ALA A 134 -14.01 -7.62 -12.80
CA ALA A 134 -13.66 -8.97 -13.25
C ALA A 134 -14.06 -10.01 -12.19
N ARG A 135 -13.82 -9.72 -10.91
CA ARG A 135 -14.22 -10.58 -9.78
C ARG A 135 -15.75 -10.71 -9.68
N LYS A 136 -16.49 -9.61 -9.88
CA LYS A 136 -17.97 -9.60 -9.90
C LYS A 136 -18.50 -10.43 -11.08
N LYS A 137 -17.95 -10.26 -12.28
CA LYS A 137 -18.29 -11.02 -13.49
C LYS A 137 -18.01 -12.52 -13.30
N ALA A 138 -16.84 -12.89 -12.77
CA ALA A 138 -16.48 -14.28 -12.47
C ALA A 138 -17.41 -14.93 -11.42
N LYS A 139 -17.76 -14.21 -10.34
CA LYS A 139 -18.73 -14.70 -9.35
C LYS A 139 -20.11 -14.92 -9.95
N ARG A 140 -20.58 -14.00 -10.82
CA ARG A 140 -21.87 -14.14 -11.51
C ARG A 140 -21.86 -15.35 -12.44
N GLY A 141 -20.80 -15.55 -13.22
CA GLY A 141 -20.63 -16.73 -14.08
C GLY A 141 -20.69 -18.04 -13.30
N LYS A 142 -19.92 -18.16 -12.21
CA LYS A 142 -19.93 -19.35 -11.34
C LYS A 142 -21.30 -19.63 -10.70
N LYS A 143 -22.08 -18.59 -10.36
CA LYS A 143 -23.46 -18.76 -9.84
C LYS A 143 -24.41 -19.31 -10.90
N ILE A 144 -24.34 -18.78 -12.13
CA ILE A 144 -25.16 -19.24 -13.25
C ILE A 144 -24.82 -20.70 -13.57
N GLU A 145 -23.53 -21.03 -13.62
CA GLU A 145 -23.06 -22.39 -13.88
C GLU A 145 -23.48 -23.36 -12.77
N ARG A 146 -23.36 -22.99 -11.48
CA ARG A 146 -23.89 -23.79 -10.35
C ARG A 146 -25.39 -24.02 -10.49
N LYS A 147 -26.16 -22.98 -10.80
CA LYS A 147 -27.61 -23.08 -10.97
C LYS A 147 -27.97 -24.00 -12.14
N GLN A 148 -27.23 -23.93 -13.25
CA GLN A 148 -27.41 -24.81 -14.41
C GLN A 148 -27.07 -26.27 -14.10
N ARG A 149 -26.00 -26.54 -13.33
CA ARG A 149 -25.66 -27.90 -12.88
C ARG A 149 -26.74 -28.45 -11.95
N LEU A 150 -27.17 -27.67 -10.97
CA LEU A 150 -28.25 -28.03 -10.03
C LEU A 150 -29.61 -28.22 -10.70
N MET A 151 -29.88 -27.57 -11.83
CA MET A 151 -31.10 -27.81 -12.62
C MET A 151 -31.06 -29.10 -13.45
N ARG A 152 -29.86 -29.67 -13.70
CA ARG A 152 -29.72 -30.97 -14.40
C ARG A 152 -29.82 -32.17 -13.45
N GLU A 153 -29.45 -32.00 -12.20
CA GLU A 153 -29.68 -33.01 -11.16
C GLU A 153 -31.08 -32.83 -10.57
N PHE A 154 -31.94 -33.84 -10.69
CA PHE A 154 -33.22 -33.86 -9.98
C PHE A 154 -32.94 -33.69 -8.47
N PRO A 155 -33.57 -32.74 -7.76
CA PRO A 155 -33.20 -32.43 -6.39
C PRO A 155 -33.37 -33.69 -5.52
N TYR A 156 -32.29 -34.11 -4.85
CA TYR A 156 -32.20 -35.30 -3.97
C TYR A 156 -33.35 -35.41 -2.94
N TYR A 157 -33.94 -34.27 -2.58
CA TYR A 157 -35.05 -34.17 -1.62
C TYR A 157 -36.44 -34.44 -2.21
N ALA A 158 -36.56 -34.69 -3.52
CA ALA A 158 -37.84 -34.87 -4.19
C ALA A 158 -38.61 -36.12 -3.72
N HIS A 159 -37.91 -37.12 -3.17
CA HIS A 159 -38.50 -38.35 -2.64
C HIS A 159 -38.68 -38.36 -1.11
N PHE A 160 -38.49 -37.23 -0.41
CA PHE A 160 -38.72 -37.22 1.05
C PHE A 160 -40.19 -37.30 1.43
N SER A 161 -40.51 -38.11 2.43
CA SER A 161 -41.82 -38.11 3.09
C SER A 161 -42.10 -36.73 3.73
N LEU A 162 -43.37 -36.32 3.75
CA LEU A 162 -43.77 -34.98 4.22
C LEU A 162 -43.25 -34.65 5.62
N TRP A 163 -43.26 -35.62 6.55
CA TRP A 163 -42.74 -35.43 7.91
C TRP A 163 -41.23 -35.23 7.96
N ARG A 164 -40.46 -36.01 7.18
CA ARG A 164 -39.00 -35.87 7.11
C ARG A 164 -38.58 -34.55 6.45
N LYS A 165 -39.33 -34.12 5.43
CA LYS A 165 -39.12 -32.82 4.78
C LYS A 165 -39.42 -31.64 5.72
N ARG A 166 -40.49 -31.72 6.51
CA ARG A 166 -40.82 -30.69 7.51
C ARG A 166 -39.75 -30.55 8.59
N LEU A 167 -39.23 -31.66 9.12
CA LEU A 167 -38.13 -31.64 10.10
C LEU A 167 -36.84 -31.08 9.50
N HIS A 168 -36.52 -31.47 8.27
CA HIS A 168 -35.37 -30.96 7.54
C HIS A 168 -35.47 -29.45 7.24
N ASP A 169 -36.63 -28.98 6.78
CA ASP A 169 -36.90 -27.57 6.51
C ASP A 169 -36.88 -26.73 7.81
N LEU A 170 -37.27 -27.31 8.94
CA LEU A 170 -37.20 -26.68 10.25
C LEU A 170 -35.74 -26.54 10.73
N CYS A 171 -34.93 -27.59 10.63
CA CYS A 171 -33.52 -27.57 11.03
C CYS A 171 -32.63 -26.70 10.12
N ILE A 172 -32.97 -26.52 8.85
CA ILE A 172 -32.20 -25.69 7.90
C ILE A 172 -32.74 -24.25 7.85
N SER A 173 -33.82 -23.98 8.57
CA SER A 173 -34.39 -22.63 8.63
C SER A 173 -33.39 -21.66 9.26
N LYS A 174 -33.24 -20.48 8.65
CA LYS A 174 -32.39 -19.41 9.18
C LYS A 174 -32.82 -18.94 10.57
N TYR A 175 -34.10 -19.10 10.90
CA TYR A 175 -34.64 -18.75 12.21
C TYR A 175 -34.14 -19.69 13.31
N PHE A 176 -33.99 -20.99 13.01
CA PHE A 176 -33.43 -21.97 13.94
C PHE A 176 -31.95 -21.69 14.22
N ASP A 177 -31.16 -21.43 13.18
CA ASP A 177 -29.76 -21.02 13.33
C ASP A 177 -29.62 -19.72 14.14
N LEU A 178 -30.50 -18.74 13.92
CA LEU A 178 -30.50 -17.48 14.67
C LEU A 178 -30.81 -17.71 16.16
N ILE A 179 -31.70 -18.64 16.49
CA ILE A 179 -32.00 -19.04 17.87
C ILE A 179 -30.77 -19.67 18.52
N ILE A 180 -30.08 -20.60 17.85
CA ILE A 180 -28.85 -21.22 18.35
C ILE A 180 -27.77 -20.17 18.60
N VAL A 181 -27.53 -19.27 17.63
CA VAL A 181 -26.53 -18.20 17.77
C VAL A 181 -26.89 -17.26 18.92
N THR A 182 -28.16 -16.92 19.10
CA THR A 182 -28.62 -16.08 20.21
C THR A 182 -28.34 -16.74 21.57
N ILE A 183 -28.57 -18.04 21.69
CA ILE A 183 -28.29 -18.81 22.92
C ILE A 183 -26.79 -18.85 23.22
N ILE A 184 -25.94 -19.05 22.20
CA ILE A 184 -24.48 -19.02 22.35
C ILE A 184 -24.01 -17.64 22.82
N VAL A 185 -24.47 -16.58 22.16
CA VAL A 185 -24.11 -15.20 22.52
C VAL A 185 -24.57 -14.87 23.94
N PHE A 186 -25.78 -15.27 24.33
CA PHE A 186 -26.30 -15.08 25.67
C PHE A 186 -25.44 -15.80 26.74
N ASN A 187 -24.97 -17.02 26.44
CA ASN A 187 -24.05 -17.75 27.32
C ASN A 187 -22.70 -17.01 27.46
N VAL A 188 -22.11 -16.53 26.36
CA VAL A 188 -20.86 -15.77 26.38
C VAL A 188 -21.00 -14.47 27.16
N VAL A 189 -22.12 -13.76 27.02
CA VAL A 189 -22.40 -12.54 27.80
C VAL A 189 -22.51 -12.88 29.29
N THR A 190 -23.16 -13.98 29.64
CA THR A 190 -23.28 -14.44 31.03
C THR A 190 -21.91 -14.70 31.66
N MET A 191 -20.98 -15.33 30.91
CA MET A 191 -19.58 -15.51 31.32
C MET A 191 -18.82 -14.17 31.46
N SER A 192 -19.11 -13.19 30.59
CA SER A 192 -18.41 -11.89 30.60
C SER A 192 -18.84 -10.96 31.75
N VAL A 193 -19.97 -11.23 32.41
CA VAL A 193 -20.49 -10.44 33.54
C VAL A 193 -19.81 -10.80 34.86
N GLU A 194 -19.03 -11.90 34.89
CA GLU A 194 -18.22 -12.24 36.05
C GLU A 194 -17.12 -11.19 36.29
N TYR A 195 -17.06 -10.65 37.51
CA TYR A 195 -16.07 -9.66 37.91
C TYR A 195 -15.30 -10.11 39.15
N TYR A 196 -14.10 -9.55 39.31
CA TYR A 196 -13.21 -9.86 40.43
C TYR A 196 -13.83 -9.43 41.76
N SER A 197 -13.93 -10.35 42.72
CA SER A 197 -14.60 -10.19 44.04
C SER A 197 -16.14 -10.18 44.02
N MET A 198 -16.77 -10.96 43.13
CA MET A 198 -18.22 -11.20 43.18
C MET A 198 -18.63 -11.98 44.45
N PRO A 199 -19.69 -11.56 45.18
CA PRO A 199 -20.18 -12.29 46.34
C PRO A 199 -20.66 -13.71 45.95
N SER A 200 -20.31 -14.70 46.76
CA SER A 200 -20.51 -16.14 46.50
C SER A 200 -21.95 -16.52 46.17
N VAL A 201 -22.94 -15.84 46.75
CA VAL A 201 -24.36 -16.05 46.44
C VAL A 201 -24.71 -15.68 44.99
N LYS A 202 -24.13 -14.58 44.46
CA LYS A 202 -24.38 -14.17 43.08
C LYS A 202 -23.61 -15.07 42.11
N LYS A 203 -22.38 -15.44 42.45
CA LYS A 203 -21.54 -16.34 41.65
C LYS A 203 -22.19 -17.72 41.47
N ASN A 204 -22.67 -18.34 42.56
CA ASN A 204 -23.32 -19.65 42.51
C ASN A 204 -24.61 -19.66 41.65
N LYS A 205 -25.33 -18.53 41.59
CA LYS A 205 -26.51 -18.38 40.72
C LYS A 205 -26.11 -18.29 39.25
N THR A 206 -25.06 -17.54 38.92
CA THR A 206 -24.54 -17.43 37.55
C THR A 206 -24.01 -18.79 37.07
N ASP A 207 -23.23 -19.49 37.90
CA ASP A 207 -22.70 -20.82 37.61
C ASP A 207 -23.80 -21.85 37.38
N SER A 208 -24.85 -21.83 38.22
CA SER A 208 -26.00 -22.75 38.06
C SER A 208 -26.79 -22.46 36.78
N LEU A 209 -26.94 -21.19 36.41
CA LEU A 209 -27.63 -20.77 35.19
C LEU A 209 -26.84 -21.20 33.94
N ILE A 210 -25.52 -21.05 33.97
CA ILE A 210 -24.59 -21.55 32.95
C ILE A 210 -24.73 -23.07 32.79
N VAL A 211 -24.67 -23.82 33.88
CA VAL A 211 -24.81 -25.29 33.86
C VAL A 211 -26.17 -25.72 33.32
N TYR A 212 -27.25 -25.01 33.68
CA TYR A 212 -28.60 -25.29 33.19
C TYR A 212 -28.73 -25.05 31.68
N ILE A 213 -28.20 -23.93 31.17
CA ILE A 213 -28.20 -23.61 29.73
C ILE A 213 -27.38 -24.66 28.96
N ILE A 214 -26.18 -25.00 29.45
CA ILE A 214 -25.33 -26.02 28.84
C ILE A 214 -26.04 -27.38 28.86
N LYS A 215 -26.72 -27.77 29.95
CA LYS A 215 -27.39 -29.07 30.08
C LYS A 215 -28.66 -29.18 29.21
N THR A 216 -29.37 -28.06 29.02
CA THR A 216 -30.60 -28.01 28.22
C THR A 216 -30.33 -28.02 26.72
N PHE A 217 -29.22 -27.41 26.30
CA PHE A 217 -28.85 -27.27 24.88
C PHE A 217 -27.62 -28.09 24.49
N ARG A 218 -27.19 -29.04 25.34
CA ARG A 218 -26.14 -30.00 25.00
C ARG A 218 -26.62 -30.89 23.85
N PHE A 219 -26.01 -30.70 22.69
CA PHE A 219 -25.67 -31.83 21.83
C PHE A 219 -24.45 -32.55 22.42
#